data_AF-A0A941YKR1-F1
#
_entry.id   AF-A0A941YKR1-F1
#
_cell.length_a   1.000
_cell.length_b   1.000
_cell.length_c   1.000
_cell.angle_alpha   90.00
_cell.angle_beta   90.00
_cell.angle_gamma   90.00
#
_symmetry.space_group_name_H-M   'P 1'
#
loop_
_entity.id
_entity.type
_entity.pdbx_description
1 polymer ?
#
loop_
_entity_poly.entity_id
_entity_poly.type
_entity_poly.pdbx_seq_one_letter_code
_entity_poly.pdbx_strand_id
1 'polypeptide(L)'
;MITCNLTKPESTFDTIRKAYKDLKPTDAALIAMALVEAGRSADAVYDGETHAWPHDYQALAKSIAQEVRQVQEAVEGDKAKKTAKTPEEEPVTLTVHLKPSFKAGEAALADRADLQTLFADIVAEGVEYLYSPTDIGWPWTLERVNWATFSGGDLRRRVKFRAEFEGGHTGVELGPGGKKKVTKGSKA
;
A
#
# COMPACT_ATOMS: atom_id res chain seq x y z
N MET A 1 -7.16 17.75 -0.16
CA MET A 1 -6.32 16.58 -0.46
C MET A 1 -4.84 16.95 -0.42
N ILE A 2 -4.13 16.43 0.59
CA ILE A 2 -2.69 16.60 0.78
C ILE A 2 -1.93 15.53 0.00
N THR A 3 -0.81 15.91 -0.64
CA THR A 3 0.15 14.96 -1.20
C THR A 3 1.22 14.63 -0.16
N CYS A 4 1.31 13.36 0.23
CA CYS A 4 2.31 12.83 1.15
C CYS A 4 3.35 12.01 0.37
N ASN A 5 4.62 12.41 0.43
CA ASN A 5 5.71 11.66 -0.18
C ASN A 5 6.39 10.76 0.86
N LEU A 6 6.20 9.45 0.72
CA LEU A 6 6.76 8.45 1.64
C LEU A 6 8.26 8.25 1.44
N THR A 7 8.76 8.45 0.21
CA THR A 7 10.18 8.32 -0.12
C THR A 7 10.99 9.56 0.30
N LYS A 8 10.36 10.74 0.23
CA LYS A 8 10.96 12.05 0.54
C LYS A 8 10.12 12.82 1.57
N PRO A 9 10.17 12.45 2.85
CA PRO A 9 9.36 13.06 3.91
C PRO A 9 9.49 14.59 4.00
N GLU A 10 10.64 15.15 3.63
CA GLU A 10 10.87 16.60 3.59
C GLU A 10 9.92 17.32 2.61
N SER A 11 9.55 16.67 1.50
CA SER A 11 8.58 17.22 0.55
C SER A 11 7.16 17.24 1.14
N THR A 12 6.84 16.29 2.02
CA THR A 12 5.57 16.28 2.78
C THR A 12 5.52 17.47 3.72
N PHE A 13 6.61 17.76 4.44
CA PHE A 13 6.71 18.94 5.30
C PHE A 13 6.42 20.25 4.54
N ASP A 14 7.05 20.44 3.38
CA ASP A 14 6.78 21.62 2.54
C ASP A 14 5.32 21.72 2.10
N THR A 15 4.68 20.56 1.85
CA THR A 15 3.26 20.50 1.47
C THR A 15 2.37 20.93 2.64
N ILE A 16 2.65 20.47 3.86
CA ILE A 16 1.93 20.87 5.08
C ILE A 16 2.13 22.36 5.37
N ARG A 17 3.36 22.88 5.25
CA ARG A 17 3.65 24.31 5.46
C ARG A 17 2.91 25.22 4.47
N LYS A 18 2.65 24.75 3.25
CA LYS A 18 1.87 25.49 2.24
C LYS A 18 0.37 25.45 2.52
N ALA A 19 -0.14 24.30 2.93
CA ALA A 19 -1.56 24.10 3.22
C ALA A 19 -1.99 24.76 4.54
N TYR A 20 -1.14 24.66 5.57
CA TYR A 20 -1.39 25.16 6.93
C TYR A 20 -0.35 26.21 7.31
N LYS A 21 -0.51 27.43 6.76
CA LYS A 21 0.48 28.52 6.89
C LYS A 21 0.68 29.00 8.33
N ASP A 22 -0.38 28.96 9.13
CA ASP A 22 -0.39 29.39 10.53
C ASP A 22 0.16 28.32 11.48
N LEU A 23 0.34 27.09 10.99
CA LEU A 23 0.90 26.00 11.78
C LEU A 23 2.40 26.25 12.00
N LYS A 24 2.83 26.16 13.26
CA LYS A 24 4.26 26.32 13.60
C LYS A 24 5.09 25.29 12.84
N PRO A 25 6.33 25.62 12.42
CA PRO A 25 7.17 24.68 11.70
C PRO A 25 7.35 23.33 12.41
N THR A 26 7.49 23.32 13.73
CA THR A 26 7.60 22.08 14.51
C THR A 26 6.34 21.22 14.41
N ASP A 27 5.17 21.83 14.55
CA ASP A 27 3.90 21.11 14.47
C ASP A 27 3.64 20.61 13.03
N ALA A 28 4.00 21.40 12.02
CA ALA A 28 3.94 20.97 10.62
C ALA A 28 4.86 19.78 10.33
N ALA A 29 6.03 19.73 10.96
CA ALA A 29 6.94 18.58 10.86
C ALA A 29 6.36 17.33 11.54
N LEU A 30 5.71 17.48 12.69
CA LEU A 30 5.02 16.38 13.39
C LEU A 30 3.86 15.82 12.56
N ILE A 31 3.02 16.67 11.99
CA ILE A 31 1.93 16.25 11.09
C ILE A 31 2.49 15.55 9.84
N ALA A 32 3.54 16.09 9.23
CA ALA A 32 4.17 15.46 8.08
C ALA A 32 4.73 14.07 8.41
N MET A 33 5.37 13.92 9.58
CA MET A 33 5.85 12.63 10.08
C MET A 33 4.70 11.65 10.33
N ALA A 34 3.63 12.09 11.00
CA ALA A 34 2.45 11.26 11.26
C ALA A 34 1.80 10.74 9.97
N LEU A 35 1.69 11.59 8.94
CA LEU A 35 1.17 11.18 7.63
C LEU A 35 2.08 10.15 6.94
N VAL A 36 3.40 10.33 7.02
CA VAL A 36 4.37 9.38 6.46
C VAL A 36 4.29 8.03 7.18
N GLU A 37 4.24 8.03 8.50
CA GLU A 37 4.12 6.80 9.30
C GLU A 37 2.78 6.08 9.04
N ALA A 38 1.68 6.83 8.94
CA ALA A 38 0.37 6.28 8.59
C ALA A 38 0.37 5.62 7.20
N GLY A 39 1.08 6.18 6.22
CA GLY A 39 1.19 5.62 4.88
C GLY A 39 2.13 4.41 4.78
N ARG A 40 3.29 4.45 5.48
CA ARG A 40 4.25 3.33 5.48
C ARG A 40 3.71 2.11 6.23
N SER A 41 3.01 2.35 7.32
CA SER A 41 2.38 1.34 8.16
C SER A 41 0.92 1.10 7.80
N ALA A 42 0.50 1.45 6.57
CA ALA A 42 -0.88 1.32 6.13
C ALA A 42 -1.46 -0.08 6.41
N ASP A 43 -2.69 -0.12 6.89
CA ASP A 43 -3.39 -1.35 7.23
C ASP A 43 -3.97 -1.97 5.96
N ALA A 44 -3.83 -3.29 5.79
CA ALA A 44 -4.40 -4.00 4.67
C ALA A 44 -5.87 -4.30 4.93
N VAL A 45 -6.71 -4.10 3.92
CA VAL A 45 -8.15 -4.40 3.97
C VAL A 45 -8.42 -5.59 3.05
N TYR A 46 -9.03 -6.63 3.59
CA TYR A 46 -9.41 -7.82 2.84
C TYR A 46 -10.72 -8.37 3.37
N ASP A 47 -11.71 -8.61 2.51
CA ASP A 47 -13.04 -9.12 2.87
C ASP A 47 -13.72 -8.37 4.04
N GLY A 48 -13.48 -7.06 4.14
CA GLY A 48 -14.02 -6.21 5.21
C GLY A 48 -13.27 -6.28 6.54
N GLU A 49 -12.27 -7.17 6.65
CA GLU A 49 -11.33 -7.20 7.77
C GLU A 49 -10.15 -6.26 7.53
N THR A 50 -9.61 -5.71 8.61
CA THR A 50 -8.43 -4.84 8.59
C THR A 50 -7.28 -5.53 9.31
N HIS A 51 -6.12 -5.59 8.66
CA HIS A 51 -4.92 -6.26 9.14
C HIS A 51 -3.80 -5.23 9.32
N ALA A 52 -3.22 -5.18 10.51
CA ALA A 52 -2.16 -4.25 10.86
C ALA A 52 -0.78 -4.80 10.48
N TRP A 53 0.04 -3.99 9.81
CA TRP A 53 1.42 -4.34 9.53
C TRP A 53 2.32 -4.01 10.73
N PRO A 54 3.35 -4.81 11.06
CA PRO A 54 3.72 -6.10 10.48
C PRO A 54 3.06 -7.32 11.15
N HIS A 55 2.17 -7.10 12.12
CA HIS A 55 1.74 -8.12 13.07
C HIS A 55 0.77 -9.16 12.47
N ASP A 56 -0.13 -8.73 11.59
CA ASP A 56 -1.25 -9.56 11.13
C ASP A 56 -0.96 -10.31 9.83
N TYR A 57 0.31 -10.42 9.44
CA TYR A 57 0.68 -11.00 8.14
C TYR A 57 0.22 -12.44 7.94
N GLN A 58 0.18 -13.25 9.02
CA GLN A 58 -0.29 -14.63 8.92
C GLN A 58 -1.80 -14.69 8.71
N ALA A 59 -2.56 -13.81 9.35
CA ALA A 59 -4.01 -13.73 9.20
C ALA A 59 -4.35 -13.32 7.76
N LEU A 60 -3.75 -12.22 7.28
CA LEU A 60 -3.92 -11.75 5.91
C LEU A 60 -3.51 -12.82 4.88
N ALA A 61 -2.36 -13.49 5.08
CA ALA A 61 -1.92 -14.54 4.17
C ALA A 61 -2.88 -15.72 4.10
N LYS A 62 -3.54 -16.09 5.21
CA LYS A 62 -4.58 -17.14 5.20
C LYS A 62 -5.82 -16.69 4.43
N SER A 63 -6.26 -15.45 4.61
CA SER A 63 -7.42 -14.92 3.90
C SER A 63 -7.18 -14.85 2.39
N ILE A 64 -5.99 -14.38 1.98
CA ILE A 64 -5.60 -14.29 0.56
C ILE A 64 -5.28 -15.67 -0.06
N ALA A 65 -4.99 -16.70 0.74
CA ALA A 65 -4.54 -18.00 0.23
C ALA A 65 -5.54 -18.65 -0.76
N GLN A 66 -6.84 -18.46 -0.52
CA GLN A 66 -7.88 -18.96 -1.40
C GLN A 66 -7.85 -18.26 -2.77
N GLU A 67 -7.72 -16.93 -2.78
CA GLU A 67 -7.62 -16.16 -4.03
C GLU A 67 -6.34 -16.51 -4.80
N VAL A 68 -5.20 -16.63 -4.10
CA VAL A 68 -3.94 -17.09 -4.70
C VAL A 68 -4.14 -18.44 -5.38
N ARG A 69 -4.82 -19.38 -4.71
CA ARG A 69 -5.11 -20.69 -5.29
C ARG A 69 -6.03 -20.60 -6.51
N GLN A 70 -7.15 -19.88 -6.41
CA GLN A 70 -8.11 -19.73 -7.51
C GLN A 70 -7.46 -19.13 -8.76
N VAL A 71 -6.58 -18.14 -8.56
CA VAL A 71 -5.84 -17.51 -9.65
C VAL A 71 -4.86 -18.47 -10.31
N GLN A 72 -4.22 -19.36 -9.55
CA GLN A 72 -3.35 -20.40 -10.11
C GLN A 72 -4.15 -21.46 -10.88
N GLU A 73 -5.34 -21.82 -10.42
CA GLU A 73 -6.25 -22.77 -11.08
C GLU A 73 -6.85 -22.17 -12.37
N ALA A 74 -7.23 -20.89 -12.37
CA ALA A 74 -7.75 -20.21 -13.57
C ALA A 74 -6.71 -20.17 -14.72
N VAL A 75 -5.43 -20.03 -14.38
CA VAL A 75 -4.32 -20.15 -15.33
C VAL A 75 -4.24 -21.54 -15.98
N GLU A 76 -4.74 -22.60 -15.32
CA GLU A 76 -4.81 -23.95 -15.91
C GLU A 76 -5.84 -24.03 -17.04
N GLY A 77 -6.99 -23.36 -16.89
CA GLY A 77 -8.07 -23.36 -17.88
C GLY A 77 -7.67 -22.74 -19.23
N ASP A 78 -6.81 -21.72 -19.19
CA ASP A 78 -6.33 -21.04 -20.40
C ASP A 78 -5.23 -21.81 -21.15
N LYS A 79 -4.44 -22.64 -20.45
CA LYS A 79 -3.40 -23.48 -21.07
C LYS A 79 -3.97 -24.59 -21.96
N ALA A 80 -5.21 -25.02 -21.74
CA ALA A 80 -5.87 -26.01 -22.59
C ALA A 80 -6.14 -25.52 -24.03
N LYS A 81 -5.99 -24.21 -24.31
CA LYS A 81 -6.20 -23.62 -25.66
C LYS A 81 -4.94 -23.17 -26.39
N LYS A 82 -3.75 -23.18 -25.77
CA LYS A 82 -2.52 -22.65 -26.43
C LYS A 82 -1.29 -23.53 -26.17
N THR A 83 -1.11 -24.54 -27.03
CA THR A 83 0.20 -25.17 -27.26
C THR A 83 1.08 -24.23 -28.08
N ALA A 84 2.03 -23.52 -27.45
CA ALA A 84 3.29 -23.11 -28.06
C ALA A 84 4.24 -22.45 -27.05
N LYS A 85 5.47 -22.98 -27.00
CA LYS A 85 6.75 -22.38 -26.54
C LYS A 85 6.75 -21.69 -25.19
N THR A 86 7.47 -22.29 -24.23
CA THR A 86 7.88 -21.76 -22.93
C THR A 86 8.16 -20.25 -22.97
N PRO A 87 7.21 -19.39 -22.56
CA PRO A 87 7.52 -18.03 -22.22
C PRO A 87 7.94 -18.03 -20.74
N GLU A 88 8.85 -17.15 -20.34
CA GLU A 88 8.93 -16.71 -18.94
C GLU A 88 7.48 -16.43 -18.48
N GLU A 89 6.94 -17.25 -17.57
CA GLU A 89 5.54 -17.11 -17.19
C GLU A 89 5.36 -15.77 -16.49
N GLU A 90 4.59 -14.86 -17.10
CA GLU A 90 4.30 -13.55 -16.53
C GLU A 90 3.72 -13.72 -15.11
N PRO A 91 4.25 -12.98 -14.11
CA PRO A 91 3.79 -13.11 -12.74
C PRO A 91 2.34 -12.64 -12.64
N VAL A 92 1.53 -13.37 -11.88
CA VAL A 92 0.15 -12.93 -11.65
C VAL A 92 0.17 -11.83 -10.60
N THR A 93 -0.48 -10.69 -10.89
CA THR A 93 -0.52 -9.55 -9.98
C THR A 93 -1.82 -9.58 -9.19
N LEU A 94 -1.70 -9.59 -7.85
CA LEU A 94 -2.81 -9.40 -6.92
C LEU A 94 -2.73 -8.01 -6.29
N THR A 95 -3.89 -7.40 -6.06
CA THR A 95 -3.99 -6.09 -5.42
C THR A 95 -4.22 -6.27 -3.93
N VAL A 96 -3.49 -5.50 -3.13
CA VAL A 96 -3.70 -5.37 -1.68
C VAL A 96 -4.29 -4.00 -1.44
N HIS A 97 -5.55 -3.97 -1.00
CA HIS A 97 -6.23 -2.74 -0.64
C HIS A 97 -5.71 -2.22 0.71
N LEU A 98 -5.45 -0.92 0.79
CA LEU A 98 -4.79 -0.29 1.93
C LEU A 98 -5.58 0.91 2.45
N LYS A 99 -5.56 1.08 3.77
CA LYS A 99 -5.98 2.30 4.46
C LYS A 99 -4.81 2.87 5.27
N PRO A 100 -4.67 4.20 5.37
CA PRO A 100 -3.67 4.79 6.25
C PRO A 100 -3.87 4.33 7.69
N SER A 101 -2.80 3.96 8.37
CA SER A 101 -2.88 3.52 9.75
C SER A 101 -3.00 4.72 10.69
N PHE A 102 -4.21 4.95 11.17
CA PHE A 102 -4.48 5.96 12.20
C PHE A 102 -3.63 5.72 13.44
N LYS A 103 -3.52 4.46 13.87
CA LYS A 103 -2.73 4.08 15.04
C LYS A 103 -1.26 4.49 14.89
N ALA A 104 -0.65 4.25 13.73
CA ALA A 104 0.74 4.63 13.49
C ALA A 104 0.92 6.16 13.44
N GLY A 105 -0.01 6.87 12.79
CA GLY A 105 0.02 8.34 12.73
C GLY A 105 -0.17 9.00 14.09
N GLU A 106 -1.16 8.55 14.88
CA GLU A 106 -1.41 9.07 16.23
C GLU A 106 -0.26 8.78 17.19
N ALA A 107 0.37 7.60 17.09
CA ALA A 107 1.54 7.26 17.88
C ALA A 107 2.71 8.20 17.62
N ALA A 108 2.90 8.67 16.38
CA ALA A 108 3.93 9.65 16.03
C ALA A 108 3.67 11.04 16.66
N LEU A 109 2.42 11.34 17.01
CA LEU A 109 2.00 12.60 17.64
C LEU A 109 1.95 12.53 19.18
N ALA A 110 2.15 11.33 19.75
CA ALA A 110 2.15 11.09 21.19
C ALA A 110 0.90 11.62 21.91
N ASP A 111 1.05 12.58 22.82
CA ASP A 111 -0.01 13.15 23.65
C ASP A 111 -0.61 14.46 23.10
N ARG A 112 -0.19 14.89 21.90
CA ARG A 112 -0.67 16.12 21.25
C ARG A 112 -2.04 15.93 20.62
N ALA A 113 -3.10 15.96 21.44
CA ALA A 113 -4.49 15.80 21.01
C ALA A 113 -4.93 16.82 19.94
N ASP A 114 -4.38 18.04 19.99
CA ASP A 114 -4.61 19.09 18.99
C ASP A 114 -4.10 18.67 17.60
N LEU A 115 -2.91 18.09 17.54
CA LEU A 115 -2.32 17.60 16.30
C LEU A 115 -2.96 16.29 15.83
N GLN A 116 -3.37 15.42 16.75
CA GLN A 116 -4.11 14.20 16.42
C GLN A 116 -5.44 14.52 15.75
N THR A 117 -6.14 15.54 16.24
CA THR A 117 -7.39 16.03 15.62
C THR A 117 -7.11 16.54 14.20
N LEU A 118 -6.09 17.40 14.04
CA LEU A 118 -5.72 17.91 12.72
C LEU A 118 -5.28 16.79 11.76
N PHE A 119 -4.54 15.80 12.25
CA PHE A 119 -4.17 14.61 11.47
C PHE A 119 -5.40 13.82 11.03
N ALA A 120 -6.35 13.56 11.94
CA ALA A 120 -7.58 12.86 11.62
C ALA A 120 -8.40 13.60 10.56
N ASP A 121 -8.50 14.92 10.65
CA ASP A 121 -9.18 15.76 9.67
C ASP A 121 -8.51 15.66 8.28
N ILE A 122 -7.16 15.74 8.22
CA ILE A 122 -6.40 15.58 6.97
C ILE A 122 -6.64 14.20 6.35
N VAL A 123 -6.65 13.15 7.17
CA VAL A 123 -6.86 11.78 6.68
C VAL A 123 -8.31 11.63 6.20
N ALA A 124 -9.31 12.17 6.91
CA ALA A 124 -10.71 12.13 6.49
C ALA A 124 -10.96 12.84 5.14
N GLU A 125 -10.22 13.89 4.82
CA GLU A 125 -10.28 14.57 3.51
C GLU A 125 -9.66 13.76 2.35
N GLY A 126 -8.91 12.70 2.66
CA GLY A 126 -8.15 11.93 1.68
C GLY A 126 -6.74 12.46 1.44
N VAL A 127 -5.81 11.52 1.26
CA VAL A 127 -4.36 11.77 1.11
C VAL A 127 -3.86 11.04 -0.13
N GLU A 128 -3.09 11.74 -0.96
CA GLU A 128 -2.34 11.14 -2.07
C GLU A 128 -0.96 10.71 -1.58
N TYR A 129 -0.70 9.41 -1.49
CA TYR A 129 0.59 8.85 -1.12
C TYR A 129 1.46 8.61 -2.35
N LEU A 130 2.57 9.33 -2.44
CA LEU A 130 3.63 9.06 -3.41
C LEU A 130 4.63 8.11 -2.74
N TYR A 131 4.82 6.92 -3.33
CA TYR A 131 5.61 5.86 -2.71
C TYR A 131 6.50 5.14 -3.71
N SER A 132 7.65 4.66 -3.24
CA SER A 132 8.47 3.68 -3.94
C SER A 132 8.01 2.26 -3.56
N PRO A 133 8.29 1.22 -4.38
CA PRO A 133 7.86 -0.15 -4.10
C PRO A 133 8.25 -0.72 -2.73
N THR A 134 9.23 -0.12 -2.05
CA THR A 134 9.74 -0.55 -0.74
C THR A 134 9.23 0.28 0.43
N ASP A 135 8.50 1.37 0.19
CA ASP A 135 8.02 2.25 1.26
C ASP A 135 6.83 1.65 2.02
N ILE A 136 6.09 0.71 1.40
CA ILE A 136 4.93 0.04 1.99
C ILE A 136 5.30 -1.40 2.31
N GLY A 137 5.09 -1.82 3.55
CA GLY A 137 5.52 -3.13 4.02
C GLY A 137 4.79 -4.31 3.39
N TRP A 138 3.51 -4.17 3.05
CA TRP A 138 2.65 -5.28 2.63
C TRP A 138 3.11 -6.01 1.35
N PRO A 139 3.35 -5.34 0.21
CA PRO A 139 3.81 -6.04 -0.99
C PRO A 139 5.11 -6.84 -0.74
N TRP A 140 6.05 -6.24 0.00
CA TRP A 140 7.32 -6.86 0.35
C TRP A 140 7.14 -8.09 1.26
N THR A 141 6.23 -8.02 2.22
CA THR A 141 5.92 -9.10 3.16
C THR A 141 5.25 -10.27 2.44
N LEU A 142 4.22 -9.98 1.62
CA LEU A 142 3.44 -11.01 0.92
C LEU A 142 4.23 -11.71 -0.19
N GLU A 143 5.17 -11.03 -0.85
CA GLU A 143 6.08 -11.66 -1.82
C GLU A 143 7.03 -12.70 -1.18
N ARG A 144 7.22 -12.66 0.15
CA ARG A 144 8.08 -13.60 0.89
C ARG A 144 7.31 -14.72 1.60
N VAL A 145 5.99 -14.69 1.57
CA VAL A 145 5.17 -15.77 2.12
C VAL A 145 5.44 -17.05 1.32
N ASN A 146 5.63 -18.17 2.03
CA ASN A 146 5.68 -19.48 1.39
C ASN A 146 4.27 -19.90 0.98
N TRP A 147 3.81 -19.35 -0.14
CA TRP A 147 2.46 -19.58 -0.64
C TRP A 147 2.15 -21.04 -0.88
N ALA A 148 3.12 -21.88 -1.29
CA ALA A 148 2.88 -23.31 -1.48
C ALA A 148 2.37 -23.99 -0.19
N THR A 149 2.84 -23.52 0.97
CA THR A 149 2.37 -23.99 2.28
C THR A 149 0.96 -23.47 2.60
N PHE A 150 0.66 -22.21 2.27
CA PHE A 150 -0.63 -21.59 2.57
C PHE A 150 -1.75 -22.01 1.62
N SER A 151 -1.45 -22.22 0.33
CA SER A 151 -2.41 -22.64 -0.69
C SER A 151 -2.61 -24.16 -0.74
N GLY A 152 -1.77 -24.94 -0.03
CA GLY A 152 -1.86 -26.40 0.01
C GLY A 152 -1.41 -27.09 -1.28
N GLY A 153 -0.55 -26.45 -2.08
CA GLY A 153 -0.05 -27.00 -3.35
C GLY A 153 0.99 -26.09 -4.02
N ASP A 154 1.75 -26.65 -4.97
CA ASP A 154 2.80 -25.91 -5.67
C ASP A 154 2.25 -24.74 -6.49
N LEU A 155 2.87 -23.57 -6.34
CA LEU A 155 2.62 -22.44 -7.21
C LEU A 155 3.24 -22.69 -8.58
N ARG A 156 2.46 -22.55 -9.64
CA ARG A 156 2.96 -22.67 -11.02
C ARG A 156 3.51 -21.36 -11.54
N ARG A 157 2.91 -20.23 -11.15
CA ARG A 157 3.39 -18.88 -11.48
C ARG A 157 3.76 -18.10 -10.24
N ARG A 158 4.79 -17.25 -10.36
CA ARG A 158 5.11 -16.26 -9.33
C ARG A 158 3.92 -15.31 -9.15
N VAL A 159 3.57 -15.05 -7.90
CA VAL A 159 2.58 -14.02 -7.53
C VAL A 159 3.33 -12.73 -7.19
N LYS A 160 2.83 -11.61 -7.68
CA LYS A 160 3.30 -10.26 -7.37
C LYS A 160 2.18 -9.49 -6.69
N PHE A 161 2.51 -8.68 -5.70
CA PHE A 161 1.52 -7.87 -4.99
C PHE A 161 1.68 -6.40 -5.34
N ARG A 162 0.55 -5.71 -5.52
CA ARG A 162 0.50 -4.26 -5.74
C ARG A 162 -0.34 -3.61 -4.64
N ALA A 163 0.17 -2.53 -4.07
CA ALA A 163 -0.58 -1.69 -3.13
C ALA A 163 -1.58 -0.79 -3.87
N GLU A 164 -2.81 -0.70 -3.37
CA GLU A 164 -3.82 0.26 -3.80
C GLU A 164 -4.52 0.85 -2.58
N PHE A 165 -4.48 2.18 -2.43
CA PHE A 165 -5.18 2.84 -1.33
C PHE A 165 -6.66 3.00 -1.66
N GLU A 166 -7.52 2.79 -0.67
CA GLU A 166 -8.98 2.94 -0.77
C GLU A 166 -9.51 4.04 0.15
N GLY A 167 -10.83 4.30 0.12
CA GLY A 167 -11.49 5.20 1.09
C GLY A 167 -11.20 6.69 0.89
N GLY A 168 -11.00 7.14 -0.36
CA GLY A 168 -10.66 8.54 -0.67
C GLY A 168 -9.16 8.84 -0.63
N HIS A 169 -8.34 7.85 -0.25
CA HIS A 169 -6.89 7.89 -0.37
C HIS A 169 -6.46 7.37 -1.73
N THR A 170 -5.33 7.85 -2.22
CA THR A 170 -4.77 7.41 -3.50
C THR A 170 -3.30 7.08 -3.35
N GLY A 171 -2.86 6.02 -4.02
CA GLY A 171 -1.45 5.61 -4.07
C GLY A 171 -0.86 5.83 -5.45
N VAL A 172 0.27 6.53 -5.53
CA VAL A 172 1.03 6.71 -6.76
C VAL A 172 2.44 6.15 -6.60
N GLU A 173 2.68 5.02 -7.24
CA GLU A 173 4.01 4.42 -7.32
C GLU A 173 4.96 5.33 -8.14
N LEU A 174 6.06 5.73 -7.53
CA LEU A 174 7.14 6.47 -8.15
C LEU A 174 8.09 5.50 -8.85
N GLY A 175 8.43 5.82 -10.11
CA GLY A 175 9.48 5.14 -10.85
C GLY A 175 10.89 5.57 -10.42
N PRO A 176 11.92 4.98 -11.03
CA PRO A 176 13.32 5.36 -10.78
C PRO A 176 13.53 6.87 -10.93
N GLY A 177 14.15 7.49 -9.92
CA GLY A 177 14.36 8.95 -9.88
C GLY A 177 13.16 9.78 -9.37
N GLY A 178 12.13 9.14 -8.81
CA GLY A 178 11.02 9.84 -8.14
C GLY A 178 9.98 10.44 -9.09
N LYS A 179 10.00 10.07 -10.38
CA LYS A 179 8.96 10.47 -11.34
C LYS A 179 7.76 9.56 -11.22
N LYS A 180 6.53 10.11 -11.24
CA LYS A 180 5.29 9.30 -11.28
C LYS A 180 5.41 8.29 -12.42
N LYS A 181 5.24 6.99 -12.10
CA LYS A 181 5.27 5.94 -13.12
C LYS A 181 4.04 6.11 -14.00
N VAL A 182 4.23 6.46 -15.26
CA VAL A 182 3.12 6.54 -16.22
C VAL A 182 2.65 5.12 -16.49
N THR A 183 1.53 4.73 -15.90
CA THR A 183 0.83 3.50 -16.26
C THR A 183 0.33 3.66 -17.70
N LYS A 184 0.99 2.97 -18.65
CA LYS A 184 0.42 2.80 -20.00
C LYS A 184 -0.83 1.94 -19.86
N GLY A 185 -2.01 2.57 -19.80
CA GLY A 185 -3.28 1.86 -19.90
C GLY A 185 -4.35 2.33 -18.92
N SER A 186 -4.85 3.54 -19.11
CA SER A 186 -6.28 3.82 -18.98
C SER A 186 -6.56 5.04 -19.86
N LYS A 187 -6.80 4.77 -21.14
CA LYS A 187 -7.45 5.76 -22.01
C LYS A 187 -8.94 5.60 -21.77
N ALA A 188 -9.57 6.69 -21.33
CA ALA A 188 -10.98 6.94 -21.58
C ALA A 188 -11.26 6.98 -23.09
#